data_AF-A0A7C4FBW8-F1
#
_entry.id   AF-A0A7C4FBW8-F1
#
_cell.length_a   1.000
_cell.length_b   1.000
_cell.length_c   1.000
_cell.angle_alpha   90.00
_cell.angle_beta   90.00
_cell.angle_gamma   90.00
#
_symmetry.space_group_name_H-M   'P 1'
#
loop_
_entity.id
_entity.type
_entity.pdbx_description
1 polymer ?
#
loop_
_entity_poly.entity_id
_entity_poly.type
_entity_poly.pdbx_seq_one_letter_code
_entity_poly.pdbx_strand_id
1 'polypeptide(L)'
;MKDKIIVKLIEPLKTAKHKEGAIQWQFYNHSLGPVDFRTIENLGIGVYIEMECIDERVSAQTILSGKIRLEVNTPGGGFDYLTEKDIQKLLVMSRGEIVLDPHRNCGWGGLRLNYYQRQLRKIETLSGVFPNGLSYIRFLAEWSFRENNFLNSIARSPKFQEKFGFKIDYEKFLRRVFKRKNSLNLELADDKDLLEIAFAYAKMNELRQKFQQQAESFAMFNSFIRLNPDMLFDQPHHHVAKGAVLNLTNRTLTKRFAIEGPAETSFFADVDMERMVSILDLIIKIMEGEHSATADSDHNVYIMTPQAKSNEVMELLNQYKQRVKAIKTYKHIFIYLIGENDRPKSRQDILNLVR
;
A
#
# COMPACT_ATOMS: atom_id res chain seq x y z
N MET A 1 17.09 -21.40 8.22
CA MET A 1 18.36 -20.65 8.01
C MET A 1 18.11 -19.22 8.49
N LYS A 2 19.03 -18.61 9.25
CA LYS A 2 18.87 -17.24 9.80
C LYS A 2 19.65 -16.27 8.91
N ASP A 3 18.97 -15.29 8.32
CA ASP A 3 19.61 -14.26 7.53
C ASP A 3 20.47 -13.38 8.44
N LYS A 4 21.78 -13.30 8.16
CA LYS A 4 22.65 -12.31 8.80
C LYS A 4 22.56 -11.01 8.00
N ILE A 5 21.78 -10.06 8.50
CA ILE A 5 21.68 -8.72 7.91
C ILE A 5 22.68 -7.80 8.63
N ILE A 6 23.52 -7.10 7.85
CA ILE A 6 24.42 -6.09 8.41
C ILE A 6 23.66 -4.77 8.47
N VAL A 7 23.59 -4.19 9.66
CA VAL A 7 22.84 -2.96 9.91
C VAL A 7 23.81 -1.83 10.11
N LYS A 8 23.69 -0.80 9.28
CA LYS A 8 24.40 0.47 9.44
C LYS A 8 23.40 1.50 9.97
N LEU A 9 23.57 1.88 11.22
CA LEU A 9 22.87 3.04 11.78
C LEU A 9 23.48 4.30 11.16
N ILE A 10 22.63 5.21 10.69
CA ILE A 10 23.11 6.39 9.97
C ILE A 10 22.98 7.64 10.83
N GLU A 11 21.87 7.88 11.53
CA GLU A 11 21.77 8.96 12.53
C GLU A 11 20.61 8.75 13.52
N PRO A 12 20.73 9.20 14.79
CA PRO A 12 19.62 9.71 15.60
C PRO A 12 19.29 11.18 15.26
N LEU A 13 18.03 11.50 15.04
CA LEU A 13 17.52 12.86 15.17
C LEU A 13 17.32 13.18 16.64
N LYS A 14 18.39 13.69 17.27
CA LYS A 14 18.48 14.25 18.63
C LYS A 14 18.04 13.29 19.76
N THR A 15 18.92 13.18 20.77
CA THR A 15 18.77 12.38 22.01
C THR A 15 19.05 10.88 21.90
N ALA A 16 20.25 10.52 21.42
CA ALA A 16 20.98 9.39 21.99
C ALA A 16 22.48 9.57 21.74
N LYS A 17 23.19 10.16 22.71
CA LYS A 17 24.61 9.82 22.88
C LYS A 17 24.57 8.35 23.31
N HIS A 18 24.74 7.39 22.41
CA HIS A 18 25.32 6.07 22.67
C HIS A 18 25.15 5.14 21.44
N LYS A 19 26.27 4.49 21.10
CA LYS A 19 26.46 3.36 20.16
C LYS A 19 26.51 3.71 18.67
N GLU A 20 27.61 4.35 18.28
CA GLU A 20 28.28 3.96 17.03
C GLU A 20 28.75 2.51 17.18
N GLY A 21 28.10 1.60 16.47
CA GLY A 21 28.39 0.18 16.48
C GLY A 21 27.32 -0.56 15.69
N ALA A 22 27.72 -1.52 14.85
CA ALA A 22 26.80 -2.36 14.11
C ALA A 22 25.90 -3.13 15.11
N ILE A 23 24.65 -2.69 15.28
CA ILE A 23 23.67 -3.50 16.01
C ILE A 23 23.32 -4.64 15.05
N GLN A 24 23.78 -5.85 15.35
CA GLN A 24 23.43 -7.02 14.56
C GLN A 24 22.02 -7.48 14.97
N TRP A 25 21.02 -6.99 14.25
CA TRP A 25 19.66 -7.48 14.39
C TRP A 25 19.52 -8.81 13.63
N GLN A 26 18.97 -9.83 14.28
CA GLN A 26 18.61 -11.08 13.61
C GLN A 26 17.20 -10.93 13.07
N PHE A 27 17.08 -10.86 11.75
CA PHE A 27 15.79 -10.89 11.10
C PHE A 27 15.49 -12.30 10.62
N TYR A 28 14.37 -12.83 11.07
CA TYR A 28 13.81 -14.05 10.51
C TYR A 28 12.87 -13.63 9.40
N ASN A 29 13.42 -13.30 8.22
CA ASN A 29 12.57 -13.10 7.07
C ASN A 29 13.02 -13.96 5.92
N HIS A 30 12.03 -14.58 5.28
CA HIS A 30 12.24 -15.30 4.07
C HIS A 30 11.66 -14.45 2.94
N SER A 31 12.44 -14.30 1.88
CA SER A 31 12.02 -13.51 0.73
C SER A 31 12.02 -14.40 -0.51
N LEU A 32 11.02 -14.23 -1.35
CA LEU A 32 10.91 -14.88 -2.65
C LEU A 32 11.39 -13.91 -3.72
N GLY A 33 12.42 -14.31 -4.44
CA GLY A 33 12.85 -13.67 -5.67
C GLY A 33 12.19 -14.31 -6.91
N PRO A 34 12.42 -13.74 -8.10
CA PRO A 34 11.88 -14.25 -9.36
C PRO A 34 12.17 -15.74 -9.63
N VAL A 35 13.33 -16.24 -9.18
CA VAL A 35 13.74 -17.65 -9.34
C VAL A 35 12.92 -18.58 -8.45
N ASP A 36 12.55 -18.11 -7.26
CA ASP A 36 11.77 -18.89 -6.30
C ASP A 36 10.32 -19.05 -6.80
N PHE A 37 9.75 -17.99 -7.40
CA PHE A 37 8.44 -18.07 -8.05
C PHE A 37 8.39 -19.05 -9.22
N ARG A 38 9.42 -19.11 -10.07
CA ARG A 38 9.51 -20.15 -11.11
C ARG A 38 9.59 -21.56 -10.52
N THR A 39 10.22 -21.70 -9.36
CA THR A 39 10.31 -23.00 -8.69
C THR A 39 8.95 -23.43 -8.14
N ILE A 40 8.21 -22.53 -7.50
CA ILE A 40 6.81 -22.75 -7.06
C ILE A 40 5.94 -23.15 -8.25
N GLU A 41 6.10 -22.45 -9.38
CA GLU A 41 5.39 -22.72 -10.62
C GLU A 41 5.66 -24.13 -11.16
N ASN A 42 6.93 -24.53 -11.25
CA ASN A 42 7.34 -25.86 -11.70
C ASN A 42 6.83 -26.99 -10.79
N LEU A 43 6.50 -26.68 -9.54
CA LEU A 43 5.93 -27.62 -8.57
C LEU A 43 4.40 -27.73 -8.68
N GLY A 44 3.76 -26.99 -9.61
CA GLY A 44 2.31 -27.00 -9.81
C GLY A 44 1.54 -26.30 -8.69
N ILE A 45 2.20 -25.46 -7.89
CA ILE A 45 1.55 -24.74 -6.80
C ILE A 45 1.04 -23.41 -7.34
N GLY A 46 -0.27 -23.18 -7.26
CA GLY A 46 -0.88 -21.92 -7.66
C GLY A 46 -0.53 -20.78 -6.70
N VAL A 47 -0.44 -19.57 -7.23
CA VAL A 47 -0.19 -18.34 -6.48
C VAL A 47 -1.27 -17.34 -6.86
N TYR A 48 -1.87 -16.68 -5.88
CA TYR A 48 -2.68 -15.50 -6.12
C TYR A 48 -2.14 -14.33 -5.30
N ILE A 49 -2.30 -13.12 -5.83
CA ILE A 49 -1.85 -11.90 -5.16
C ILE A 49 -3.06 -11.17 -4.60
N GLU A 50 -2.95 -10.76 -3.35
CA GLU A 50 -3.89 -9.91 -2.64
C GLU A 50 -3.24 -8.55 -2.44
N MET A 51 -3.92 -7.49 -2.87
CA MET A 51 -3.40 -6.13 -2.83
C MET A 51 -4.29 -5.24 -1.99
N GLU A 52 -3.66 -4.58 -1.03
CA GLU A 52 -4.27 -3.63 -0.12
C GLU A 52 -3.71 -2.23 -0.34
N CYS A 53 -4.42 -1.19 0.10
CA CYS A 53 -4.01 0.20 -0.13
C CYS A 53 -2.63 0.51 0.46
N ILE A 54 -2.35 0.05 1.68
CA ILE A 54 -1.10 -0.01 2.45
C ILE A 54 -1.59 -0.61 3.78
N ASP A 55 -1.05 -1.75 4.23
CA ASP A 55 -1.33 -2.28 5.57
C ASP A 55 -0.02 -2.73 6.24
N GLU A 56 -0.04 -2.57 7.55
CA GLU A 56 0.88 -3.06 8.58
C GLU A 56 0.92 -4.60 8.62
N ARG A 57 -0.03 -5.29 8.00
CA ARG A 57 -0.20 -6.75 7.94
C ARG A 57 0.34 -7.33 6.63
N VAL A 58 1.62 -7.71 6.63
CA VAL A 58 2.14 -8.72 5.68
C VAL A 58 2.24 -10.04 6.42
N SER A 59 1.17 -10.83 6.42
CA SER A 59 1.22 -12.23 6.82
C SER A 59 1.01 -13.10 5.58
N ALA A 60 1.92 -14.03 5.30
CA ALA A 60 1.55 -15.16 4.46
C ALA A 60 0.43 -15.93 5.19
N GLN A 61 -0.82 -15.68 4.82
CA GLN A 61 -1.93 -16.51 5.30
C GLN A 61 -2.02 -17.74 4.41
N THR A 62 -1.73 -18.90 4.99
CA THR A 62 -1.87 -20.18 4.34
C THR A 62 -3.36 -20.53 4.16
N ILE A 63 -3.83 -20.40 2.92
CA ILE A 63 -4.61 -21.39 2.15
C ILE A 63 -5.94 -21.92 2.74
N LEU A 64 -7.06 -21.30 2.33
CA LEU A 64 -8.37 -21.98 2.24
C LEU A 64 -8.58 -22.68 0.86
N SER A 65 -7.74 -22.43 -0.15
CA SER A 65 -8.03 -22.73 -1.57
C SER A 65 -7.02 -23.61 -2.34
N GLY A 66 -6.01 -24.19 -1.68
CA GLY A 66 -4.90 -24.91 -2.33
C GLY A 66 -3.84 -24.02 -3.01
N LYS A 67 -3.93 -22.69 -2.94
CA LYS A 67 -3.00 -21.72 -3.56
C LYS A 67 -2.31 -20.83 -2.54
N ILE A 68 -1.09 -20.41 -2.82
CA ILE A 68 -0.33 -19.45 -2.02
C ILE A 68 -0.94 -18.05 -2.18
N ARG A 69 -1.40 -17.45 -1.07
CA ARG A 69 -1.72 -16.02 -0.99
C ARG A 69 -0.42 -15.23 -0.84
N LEU A 70 -0.19 -14.26 -1.71
CA LEU A 70 0.87 -13.27 -1.53
C LEU A 70 0.25 -11.90 -1.30
N GLU A 71 0.48 -11.35 -0.11
CA GLU A 71 0.20 -9.96 0.19
C GLU A 71 1.34 -9.12 -0.36
N VAL A 72 1.04 -8.32 -1.38
CA VAL A 72 2.06 -7.50 -2.02
C VAL A 72 1.87 -6.04 -1.63
N ASN A 73 2.78 -5.57 -0.79
CA ASN A 73 2.88 -4.17 -0.42
C ASN A 73 3.83 -3.44 -1.36
N THR A 74 3.45 -3.34 -2.62
CA THR A 74 4.11 -2.39 -3.51
C THR A 74 3.79 -0.96 -3.04
N PRO A 75 4.80 -0.11 -2.92
CA PRO A 75 4.69 1.21 -2.36
C PRO A 75 3.95 2.11 -3.32
N GLY A 76 2.93 2.75 -2.79
CA GLY A 76 2.25 3.80 -3.54
C GLY A 76 1.28 4.63 -2.74
N GLY A 77 1.24 4.52 -1.42
CA GLY A 77 0.08 5.02 -0.68
C GLY A 77 -1.18 4.18 -0.86
N GLY A 78 -1.40 3.77 -2.10
CA GLY A 78 -2.47 3.07 -2.75
C GLY A 78 -2.26 3.39 -4.22
N PHE A 79 -2.04 2.36 -5.04
CA PHE A 79 -2.30 2.19 -6.48
C PHE A 79 -1.95 3.28 -7.53
N ASP A 80 -1.93 4.57 -7.21
CA ASP A 80 -1.55 5.68 -8.08
C ASP A 80 -0.06 5.66 -8.48
N TYR A 81 0.77 4.93 -7.75
CA TYR A 81 2.21 4.83 -8.00
C TYR A 81 2.62 3.49 -8.57
N LEU A 82 1.68 2.55 -8.78
CA LEU A 82 1.97 1.32 -9.51
C LEU A 82 2.31 1.69 -10.95
N THR A 83 3.55 1.37 -11.33
CA THR A 83 4.00 1.50 -12.71
C THR A 83 3.43 0.36 -13.54
N GLU A 84 3.41 0.51 -14.86
CA GLU A 84 3.08 -0.60 -15.76
C GLU A 84 3.97 -1.81 -15.47
N LYS A 85 5.28 -1.60 -15.28
CA LYS A 85 6.23 -2.67 -14.94
C LYS A 85 5.87 -3.41 -13.65
N ASP A 86 5.36 -2.71 -12.63
CA ASP A 86 4.87 -3.36 -11.41
C ASP A 86 3.66 -4.23 -11.71
N ILE A 87 2.66 -3.71 -12.43
CA ILE A 87 1.46 -4.44 -12.84
C ILE A 87 1.84 -5.69 -13.64
N GLN A 88 2.75 -5.57 -14.59
CA GLN A 88 3.26 -6.67 -15.40
C GLN A 88 3.91 -7.76 -14.52
N LYS A 89 4.77 -7.36 -13.58
CA LYS A 89 5.42 -8.29 -12.64
C LYS A 89 4.38 -9.06 -11.81
N LEU A 90 3.39 -8.35 -11.27
CA LEU A 90 2.34 -8.95 -10.43
C LEU A 90 1.45 -9.90 -11.23
N LEU A 91 1.07 -9.54 -12.46
CA LEU A 91 0.31 -10.42 -13.36
C LEU A 91 1.07 -11.71 -13.65
N VAL A 92 2.35 -11.62 -14.02
CA VAL A 92 3.18 -12.80 -14.32
C VAL A 92 3.33 -13.68 -13.08
N MET A 93 3.60 -13.09 -11.91
CA MET A 93 3.76 -13.84 -10.66
C MET A 93 2.50 -14.60 -10.22
N SER A 94 1.32 -14.03 -10.45
CA SER A 94 0.02 -14.60 -10.04
C SER A 94 -0.70 -15.37 -11.15
N ARG A 95 -0.12 -15.43 -12.36
CA ARG A 95 -0.83 -15.88 -13.58
C ARG A 95 -2.17 -15.17 -13.78
N GLY A 96 -2.25 -13.91 -13.37
CA GLY A 96 -3.42 -13.07 -13.49
C GLY A 96 -4.47 -13.25 -12.39
N GLU A 97 -4.20 -14.02 -11.33
CA GLU A 97 -5.09 -14.12 -10.16
C GLU A 97 -4.80 -13.01 -9.15
N ILE A 98 -5.56 -11.92 -9.25
CA ILE A 98 -5.38 -10.70 -8.47
C ILE A 98 -6.67 -10.40 -7.69
N VAL A 99 -6.53 -10.15 -6.40
CA VAL A 99 -7.60 -9.67 -5.52
C VAL A 99 -7.23 -8.26 -5.05
N LEU A 100 -8.16 -7.33 -5.21
CA LEU A 100 -8.00 -5.93 -4.83
C LEU A 100 -8.98 -5.61 -3.69
N ASP A 101 -8.44 -5.21 -2.54
CA ASP A 101 -9.18 -4.95 -1.32
C ASP A 101 -9.26 -3.43 -1.06
N PRO A 102 -10.37 -2.76 -1.42
CA PRO A 102 -10.56 -1.34 -1.15
C PRO A 102 -10.59 -1.05 0.35
N HIS A 103 -9.67 -0.22 0.83
CA HIS A 103 -9.65 0.21 2.24
C HIS A 103 -10.13 1.65 2.39
N ARG A 104 -11.16 1.82 3.22
CA ARG A 104 -11.77 3.11 3.56
C ARG A 104 -10.80 4.03 4.32
N ASN A 105 -10.13 3.48 5.34
CA ASN A 105 -9.50 4.25 6.41
C ASN A 105 -7.99 4.05 6.52
N CYS A 106 -7.31 3.62 5.46
CA CYS A 106 -5.86 3.43 5.49
C CYS A 106 -5.04 4.75 5.62
N GLY A 107 -5.67 5.88 6.01
CA GLY A 107 -5.13 7.24 5.93
C GLY A 107 -4.99 7.72 4.48
N TRP A 108 -4.72 6.81 3.55
CA TRP A 108 -4.47 7.10 2.16
C TRP A 108 -5.69 7.53 1.36
N GLY A 109 -6.86 6.91 1.54
CA GLY A 109 -8.08 7.31 0.84
C GLY A 109 -8.39 8.80 1.04
N GLY A 110 -8.37 9.26 2.29
CA GLY A 110 -8.49 10.67 2.66
C GLY A 110 -7.32 11.53 2.18
N LEU A 111 -6.07 11.09 2.32
CA LEU A 111 -4.89 11.84 1.83
C LEU A 111 -4.93 12.06 0.32
N ARG A 112 -5.36 11.07 -0.47
CA ARG A 112 -5.49 11.19 -1.93
C ARG A 112 -6.70 12.00 -2.34
N LEU A 113 -7.83 11.83 -1.66
CA LEU A 113 -8.98 12.70 -1.86
C LEU A 113 -8.56 14.18 -1.68
N ASN A 114 -7.84 14.49 -0.60
CA ASN A 114 -7.28 15.81 -0.33
C ASN A 114 -6.26 16.26 -1.40
N TYR A 115 -5.37 15.35 -1.84
CA TYR A 115 -4.42 15.64 -2.92
C TYR A 115 -5.15 16.05 -4.20
N TYR A 116 -6.13 15.27 -4.64
CA TYR A 116 -6.89 15.54 -5.86
C TYR A 116 -7.76 16.77 -5.72
N GLN A 117 -8.38 17.01 -4.56
CA GLN A 117 -9.16 18.22 -4.33
C GLN A 117 -8.35 19.51 -4.57
N ARG A 118 -7.04 19.49 -4.29
CA ARG A 118 -6.12 20.62 -4.51
C ARG A 118 -5.60 20.73 -5.96
N GLN A 119 -5.85 19.74 -6.81
CA GLN A 119 -5.40 19.77 -8.21
C GLN A 119 -6.29 20.69 -9.05
N LEU A 120 -5.74 21.85 -9.38
CA LEU A 120 -6.38 22.83 -10.28
C LEU A 120 -6.08 22.55 -11.77
N ARG A 121 -5.14 21.65 -12.05
CA ARG A 121 -4.73 21.28 -13.41
C ARG A 121 -5.55 20.10 -13.92
N LYS A 122 -5.54 19.94 -15.25
CA LYS A 122 -6.15 18.81 -15.94
C LYS A 122 -5.59 17.49 -15.39
N ILE A 123 -6.46 16.51 -15.19
CA ILE A 123 -6.09 15.14 -14.80
C ILE A 123 -6.40 14.23 -15.97
N GLU A 124 -5.39 13.50 -16.42
CA GLU A 124 -5.53 12.48 -17.45
C GLU A 124 -5.43 11.11 -16.80
N THR A 125 -6.39 10.26 -17.11
CA THR A 125 -6.52 8.91 -16.56
C THR A 125 -6.95 7.97 -17.66
N LEU A 126 -6.94 6.67 -17.36
CA LEU A 126 -7.52 5.67 -18.25
C LEU A 126 -9.01 5.90 -18.51
N SER A 127 -9.72 6.40 -17.49
CA SER A 127 -11.16 6.68 -17.51
C SER A 127 -11.52 7.96 -18.28
N GLY A 128 -10.51 8.71 -18.75
CA GLY A 128 -10.69 9.94 -19.52
C GLY A 128 -9.93 11.14 -18.96
N VAL A 129 -10.34 12.30 -19.45
CA VAL A 129 -9.69 13.58 -19.21
C VAL A 129 -10.61 14.50 -18.41
N PHE A 130 -10.13 14.97 -17.26
CA PHE A 130 -10.90 15.79 -16.33
C PHE A 130 -10.30 17.19 -16.19
N PRO A 131 -11.11 18.26 -16.24
CA PRO A 131 -10.60 19.64 -16.18
C PRO A 131 -9.80 19.96 -14.91
N ASN A 132 -10.15 19.33 -13.78
CA ASN A 132 -9.51 19.49 -12.48
C ASN A 132 -9.81 18.29 -11.58
N GLY A 133 -9.21 18.26 -10.40
CA GLY A 133 -9.39 17.15 -9.47
C GLY A 133 -10.77 17.06 -8.84
N LEU A 134 -11.52 18.15 -8.69
CA LEU A 134 -12.91 18.08 -8.23
C LEU A 134 -13.81 17.37 -9.24
N SER A 135 -13.62 17.63 -10.53
CA SER A 135 -14.36 16.97 -11.61
C SER A 135 -14.05 15.48 -11.64
N TYR A 136 -12.78 15.12 -11.41
CA TYR A 136 -12.35 13.73 -11.33
C TYR A 136 -12.91 13.01 -10.09
N ILE A 137 -12.83 13.63 -8.90
CA ILE A 137 -13.43 13.08 -7.66
C ILE A 137 -14.94 12.86 -7.85
N ARG A 138 -15.63 13.81 -8.48
CA ARG A 138 -17.05 13.68 -8.80
C ARG A 138 -17.33 12.49 -9.70
N PHE A 139 -16.56 12.34 -10.77
CA PHE A 139 -16.66 11.19 -11.67
C PHE A 139 -16.46 9.86 -10.92
N LEU A 140 -15.44 9.76 -10.08
CA LEU A 140 -15.16 8.55 -9.29
C LEU A 140 -16.32 8.23 -8.34
N ALA A 141 -16.86 9.23 -7.65
CA ALA A 141 -18.01 9.04 -6.78
C ALA A 141 -19.24 8.57 -7.57
N GLU A 142 -19.55 9.24 -8.68
CA GLU A 142 -20.66 8.87 -9.58
C GLU A 142 -20.50 7.44 -10.12
N TRP A 143 -19.28 7.02 -10.45
CA TRP A 143 -19.00 5.68 -10.92
C TRP A 143 -19.26 4.63 -9.84
N SER A 144 -18.78 4.84 -8.61
CA SER A 144 -19.05 3.93 -7.48
C SER A 144 -20.54 3.71 -7.24
N PHE A 145 -21.35 4.77 -7.24
CA PHE A 145 -22.81 4.65 -7.02
C PHE A 145 -23.58 3.98 -8.17
N ARG A 146 -22.93 3.73 -9.32
CA ARG A 146 -23.52 2.95 -10.42
C ARG A 146 -23.24 1.45 -10.27
N GLU A 147 -22.35 1.03 -9.37
CA GLU A 147 -21.98 -0.37 -9.22
C GLU A 147 -22.76 -1.07 -8.12
N ASN A 148 -23.46 -2.16 -8.48
CA ASN A 148 -24.25 -2.94 -7.53
C ASN A 148 -23.41 -3.50 -6.37
N ASN A 149 -22.16 -3.92 -6.64
CA ASN A 149 -21.26 -4.45 -5.62
C ASN A 149 -20.94 -3.40 -4.54
N PHE A 150 -20.68 -2.17 -4.97
CA PHE A 150 -20.48 -1.04 -4.05
C PHE A 150 -21.75 -0.75 -3.25
N LEU A 151 -22.89 -0.60 -3.93
CA LEU A 151 -24.16 -0.30 -3.28
C LEU A 151 -24.55 -1.37 -2.24
N ASN A 152 -24.35 -2.64 -2.56
CA ASN A 152 -24.62 -3.76 -1.65
C ASN A 152 -23.70 -3.71 -0.43
N SER A 153 -22.43 -3.36 -0.60
CA SER A 153 -21.50 -3.18 0.53
C SER A 153 -21.93 -2.00 1.42
N ILE A 154 -22.29 -0.84 0.84
CA ILE A 154 -22.83 0.30 1.60
C ILE A 154 -24.09 -0.09 2.37
N ALA A 155 -25.01 -0.83 1.76
CA ALA A 155 -26.28 -1.24 2.37
C ALA A 155 -26.10 -2.20 3.56
N ARG A 156 -24.96 -2.89 3.67
CA ARG A 156 -24.61 -3.74 4.82
C ARG A 156 -24.08 -2.94 6.01
N SER A 157 -23.66 -1.69 5.79
CA SER A 157 -23.16 -0.84 6.87
C SER A 157 -24.33 -0.27 7.67
N PRO A 158 -24.48 -0.58 8.97
CA PRO A 158 -25.58 -0.08 9.78
C PRO A 158 -25.69 1.45 9.76
N LYS A 159 -24.52 2.12 9.77
CA LYS A 159 -24.42 3.58 9.71
C LYS A 159 -25.08 4.19 8.47
N PHE A 160 -24.92 3.57 7.31
CA PHE A 160 -25.42 4.10 6.04
C PHE A 160 -26.78 3.54 5.66
N GLN A 161 -27.07 2.30 6.06
CA GLN A 161 -28.36 1.65 5.84
C GLN A 161 -29.52 2.47 6.42
N GLU A 162 -29.35 3.04 7.62
CA GLU A 162 -30.38 3.87 8.27
C GLU A 162 -30.54 5.26 7.62
N LYS A 163 -29.53 5.73 6.89
CA LYS A 163 -29.43 7.11 6.38
C LYS A 163 -29.71 7.26 4.89
N PHE A 164 -29.51 6.20 4.11
CA PHE A 164 -29.62 6.23 2.65
C PHE A 164 -30.60 5.17 2.15
N GLY A 165 -31.74 5.62 1.61
CA GLY A 165 -32.78 4.77 1.04
C GLY A 165 -32.57 4.47 -0.45
N PHE A 166 -31.37 4.05 -0.86
CA PHE A 166 -31.01 3.71 -2.25
C PHE A 166 -30.83 4.90 -3.23
N LYS A 167 -30.98 4.62 -4.54
CA LYS A 167 -30.49 5.36 -5.71
C LYS A 167 -30.78 6.87 -5.70
N ILE A 168 -31.97 7.27 -5.24
CA ILE A 168 -32.42 8.67 -5.23
C ILE A 168 -31.62 9.52 -4.22
N ASP A 169 -31.23 8.95 -3.09
CA ASP A 169 -30.50 9.69 -2.06
C ASP A 169 -29.04 9.93 -2.42
N TYR A 170 -28.46 9.09 -3.30
CA TYR A 170 -27.11 9.32 -3.81
C TYR A 170 -27.03 10.48 -4.80
N GLU A 171 -28.05 10.72 -5.62
CA GLU A 171 -28.09 11.93 -6.45
C GLU A 171 -28.17 13.20 -5.60
N LYS A 172 -28.98 13.19 -4.54
CA LYS A 172 -29.07 14.30 -3.57
C LYS A 172 -27.73 14.52 -2.88
N PHE A 173 -27.07 13.44 -2.46
CA PHE A 173 -25.72 13.46 -1.89
C PHE A 173 -24.72 14.13 -2.85
N LEU A 174 -24.64 13.67 -4.10
CA LEU A 174 -23.72 14.25 -5.10
C LEU A 174 -24.00 15.74 -5.32
N ARG A 175 -25.28 16.14 -5.44
CA ARG A 175 -25.64 17.55 -5.59
C ARG A 175 -25.22 18.38 -4.38
N ARG A 176 -25.35 17.84 -3.17
CA ARG A 176 -24.97 18.52 -1.92
C ARG A 176 -23.46 18.66 -1.81
N VAL A 177 -22.71 17.57 -1.97
CA VAL A 177 -21.24 17.54 -1.85
C VAL A 177 -20.56 18.39 -2.93
N PHE A 178 -21.03 18.34 -4.17
CA PHE A 178 -20.44 19.06 -5.31
C PHE A 178 -21.18 20.38 -5.65
N LYS A 179 -21.94 20.95 -4.71
CA LYS A 179 -22.68 22.20 -4.91
C LYS A 179 -21.77 23.38 -5.25
N ARG A 180 -20.56 23.42 -4.69
CA ARG A 180 -19.60 24.52 -4.87
C ARG A 180 -18.68 24.21 -6.05
N LYS A 181 -18.43 25.21 -6.89
CA LYS A 181 -17.64 25.06 -8.13
C LYS A 181 -16.18 24.64 -7.88
N ASN A 182 -15.59 25.12 -6.78
CA ASN A 182 -14.15 25.01 -6.49
C ASN A 182 -13.85 24.34 -5.14
N SER A 183 -14.82 23.71 -4.49
CA SER A 183 -14.61 23.00 -3.23
C SER A 183 -15.67 21.94 -2.96
N LEU A 184 -15.34 20.97 -2.11
CA LEU A 184 -16.32 20.01 -1.59
C LEU A 184 -17.11 20.67 -0.45
N ASN A 185 -18.42 20.42 -0.43
CA ASN A 185 -19.31 20.84 0.65
C ASN A 185 -19.57 19.65 1.60
N LEU A 186 -18.68 19.47 2.58
CA LEU A 186 -18.70 18.36 3.54
C LEU A 186 -19.19 18.81 4.91
N GLU A 187 -20.37 19.43 4.96
CA GLU A 187 -20.96 19.98 6.19
C GLU A 187 -21.50 18.86 7.10
N LEU A 188 -21.85 17.70 6.54
CA LEU A 188 -22.30 16.52 7.28
C LEU A 188 -21.16 15.51 7.40
N ALA A 189 -20.90 15.00 8.62
CA ALA A 189 -19.86 14.00 8.85
C ALA A 189 -20.04 12.74 7.99
N ASP A 190 -21.30 12.32 7.77
CA ASP A 190 -21.60 11.16 6.92
C ASP A 190 -21.29 11.41 5.44
N ASP A 191 -21.37 12.66 4.96
CA ASP A 191 -21.07 12.97 3.57
C ASP A 191 -19.58 12.80 3.28
N LYS A 192 -18.72 13.22 4.21
CA LYS A 192 -17.28 13.02 4.12
C LYS A 192 -16.97 11.52 4.05
N ASP A 193 -17.50 10.75 4.99
CA ASP A 193 -17.25 9.31 5.07
C ASP A 193 -17.71 8.59 3.81
N LEU A 194 -18.92 8.89 3.33
CA LEU A 194 -19.46 8.25 2.14
C LEU A 194 -18.68 8.62 0.87
N LEU A 195 -18.19 9.87 0.78
CA LEU A 195 -17.34 10.31 -0.32
C LEU A 195 -15.98 9.57 -0.30
N GLU A 196 -15.35 9.45 0.87
CA GLU A 196 -14.08 8.75 1.02
C GLU A 196 -14.19 7.26 0.64
N ILE A 197 -15.28 6.60 1.07
CA ILE A 197 -15.59 5.21 0.69
C ILE A 197 -15.79 5.08 -0.83
N ALA A 198 -16.61 5.95 -1.42
CA ALA A 198 -16.86 5.94 -2.86
C ALA A 198 -15.59 6.21 -3.66
N PHE A 199 -14.75 7.14 -3.20
CA PHE A 199 -13.48 7.46 -3.81
C PHE A 199 -12.51 6.27 -3.76
N ALA A 200 -12.32 5.65 -2.58
CA ALA A 200 -11.42 4.52 -2.42
C ALA A 200 -11.84 3.33 -3.31
N TYR A 201 -13.13 3.00 -3.33
CA TYR A 201 -13.66 1.94 -4.19
C TYR A 201 -13.40 2.21 -5.68
N ALA A 202 -13.72 3.41 -6.17
CA ALA A 202 -13.51 3.76 -7.58
C ALA A 202 -12.03 3.73 -7.97
N LYS A 203 -11.13 4.17 -7.08
CA LYS A 203 -9.67 4.09 -7.30
C LYS A 203 -9.20 2.64 -7.43
N MET A 204 -9.74 1.70 -6.65
CA MET A 204 -9.44 0.28 -6.84
C MET A 204 -9.95 -0.23 -8.17
N ASN A 205 -11.11 0.27 -8.58
CA ASN A 205 -11.72 -0.16 -9.82
C ASN A 205 -10.96 0.33 -11.06
N GLU A 206 -10.42 1.54 -11.03
CA GLU A 206 -9.47 1.99 -12.06
C GLU A 206 -8.24 1.09 -12.13
N LEU A 207 -7.71 0.69 -10.98
CA LEU A 207 -6.58 -0.23 -10.96
C LEU A 207 -6.97 -1.60 -11.53
N ARG A 208 -8.15 -2.12 -11.19
CA ARG A 208 -8.67 -3.35 -11.79
C ARG A 208 -8.65 -3.23 -13.32
N GLN A 209 -9.15 -2.12 -13.87
CA GLN A 209 -9.14 -1.90 -15.32
C GLN A 209 -7.72 -1.87 -15.90
N LYS A 210 -6.75 -1.24 -15.21
CA LYS A 210 -5.34 -1.26 -15.62
C LYS A 210 -4.78 -2.68 -15.66
N PHE A 211 -5.04 -3.48 -14.62
CA PHE A 211 -4.64 -4.90 -14.61
C PHE A 211 -5.29 -5.68 -15.77
N GLN A 212 -6.57 -5.44 -16.05
CA GLN A 212 -7.30 -6.14 -17.11
C GLN A 212 -6.72 -5.81 -18.49
N GLN A 213 -6.51 -4.52 -18.79
CA GLN A 213 -5.90 -4.10 -20.05
C GLN A 213 -4.48 -4.64 -20.21
N GLN A 214 -3.69 -4.63 -19.14
CA GLN A 214 -2.35 -5.18 -19.19
C GLN A 214 -2.38 -6.71 -19.39
N ALA A 215 -3.30 -7.43 -18.73
CA ALA A 215 -3.46 -8.86 -18.92
C ALA A 215 -3.88 -9.21 -20.37
N GLU A 216 -4.80 -8.44 -20.96
CA GLU A 216 -5.18 -8.56 -22.37
C GLU A 216 -3.98 -8.35 -23.30
N SER A 217 -3.13 -7.35 -23.02
CA SER A 217 -1.93 -7.09 -23.82
C SER A 217 -0.91 -8.23 -23.81
N PHE A 218 -0.94 -9.11 -22.79
CA PHE A 218 -0.11 -10.30 -22.68
C PHE A 218 -0.81 -11.59 -23.12
N ALA A 219 -2.01 -11.50 -23.70
CA ALA A 219 -2.83 -12.67 -24.02
C ALA A 219 -3.14 -13.56 -22.79
N MET A 220 -3.23 -12.96 -21.59
CA MET A 220 -3.60 -13.64 -20.35
C MET A 220 -5.14 -13.70 -20.19
N PHE A 221 -5.79 -14.38 -21.13
CA PHE A 221 -7.27 -14.41 -21.24
C PHE A 221 -7.99 -15.10 -20.07
N ASN A 222 -7.27 -15.90 -19.28
CA ASN A 222 -7.80 -16.56 -18.09
C ASN A 222 -7.48 -15.79 -16.79
N SER A 223 -7.04 -14.53 -16.89
CA SER A 223 -6.78 -13.70 -15.72
C SER A 223 -8.08 -13.43 -14.94
N PHE A 224 -7.97 -13.47 -13.62
CA PHE A 224 -9.06 -13.22 -12.69
C PHE A 224 -8.67 -12.08 -11.76
N ILE A 225 -9.07 -10.87 -12.14
CA ILE A 225 -8.80 -9.66 -11.37
C ILE A 225 -10.12 -9.19 -10.74
N ARG A 226 -10.27 -9.34 -9.43
CA ARG A 226 -11.51 -9.02 -8.71
C ARG A 226 -11.33 -7.93 -7.65
N LEU A 227 -12.43 -7.24 -7.36
CA LEU A 227 -12.55 -6.29 -6.25
C LEU A 227 -13.34 -6.93 -5.12
N ASN A 228 -12.92 -6.70 -3.89
CA ASN A 228 -13.59 -7.20 -2.69
C ASN A 228 -14.22 -6.05 -1.86
N PRO A 229 -15.45 -5.62 -2.19
CA PRO A 229 -16.05 -4.43 -1.58
C PRO A 229 -16.34 -4.57 -0.08
N ASP A 230 -16.33 -5.79 0.47
CA ASP A 230 -16.62 -6.02 1.90
C ASP A 230 -15.51 -5.47 2.81
N MET A 231 -14.29 -5.31 2.28
CA MET A 231 -13.14 -4.74 2.99
C MET A 231 -13.25 -3.22 3.25
N LEU A 232 -14.28 -2.56 2.71
CA LEU A 232 -14.58 -1.15 3.00
C LEU A 232 -14.94 -0.90 4.47
N PHE A 233 -15.43 -1.92 5.18
CA PHE A 233 -16.00 -1.77 6.53
C PHE A 233 -15.32 -2.65 7.60
N ASP A 234 -14.69 -3.76 7.20
CA ASP A 234 -14.18 -4.77 8.13
C ASP A 234 -12.77 -4.47 8.67
N GLN A 235 -12.23 -3.27 8.44
CA GLN A 235 -10.86 -2.90 8.81
C GLN A 235 -10.80 -1.85 9.94
N PRO A 236 -9.78 -1.94 10.82
CA PRO A 236 -9.63 -1.04 11.96
C PRO A 236 -9.55 0.42 11.50
N HIS A 237 -10.20 1.30 12.27
CA HIS A 237 -10.31 2.72 11.96
C HIS A 237 -9.03 3.53 12.22
N HIS A 238 -8.05 2.96 12.92
CA HIS A 238 -6.79 3.63 13.29
C HIS A 238 -5.58 2.77 12.93
N HIS A 239 -4.54 3.42 12.43
CA HIS A 239 -3.21 2.82 12.21
C HIS A 239 -2.46 2.70 13.53
N VAL A 240 -1.74 1.60 13.73
CA VAL A 240 -0.95 1.35 14.95
C VAL A 240 0.53 1.14 14.60
N ALA A 241 1.02 1.76 13.52
CA ALA A 241 2.41 1.64 13.11
C ALA A 241 3.36 2.55 13.89
N LYS A 242 4.39 1.96 14.50
CA LYS A 242 5.51 2.69 15.13
C LYS A 242 6.74 2.83 14.23
N GLY A 243 6.63 2.43 12.97
CA GLY A 243 7.72 2.55 12.02
C GLY A 243 7.35 2.20 10.60
N ALA A 244 8.33 2.30 9.71
CA ALA A 244 8.21 2.02 8.29
C ALA A 244 9.42 1.24 7.79
N VAL A 245 9.20 0.24 6.96
CA VAL A 245 10.22 -0.57 6.30
C VAL A 245 10.08 -0.35 4.79
N LEU A 246 11.14 0.18 4.18
CA LEU A 246 11.25 0.36 2.74
C LEU A 246 12.23 -0.67 2.16
N ASN A 247 11.74 -1.52 1.27
CA ASN A 247 12.52 -2.60 0.68
C ASN A 247 12.91 -2.30 -0.76
N LEU A 248 14.18 -1.95 -0.97
CA LEU A 248 14.81 -1.65 -2.27
C LEU A 248 15.48 -2.87 -2.91
N THR A 249 15.31 -4.06 -2.32
CA THR A 249 16.03 -5.27 -2.77
C THR A 249 15.36 -5.99 -3.94
N ASN A 250 14.18 -5.55 -4.35
CA ASN A 250 13.31 -6.21 -5.34
C ASN A 250 12.83 -7.62 -4.95
N ARG A 251 13.08 -8.07 -3.72
CA ARG A 251 12.62 -9.36 -3.20
C ARG A 251 11.27 -9.19 -2.52
N THR A 252 10.34 -10.13 -2.72
CA THR A 252 9.04 -10.13 -2.03
C THR A 252 9.19 -10.80 -0.67
N LEU A 253 8.89 -10.10 0.41
CA LEU A 253 8.93 -10.72 1.74
C LEU A 253 7.75 -11.64 1.97
N THR A 254 7.98 -12.77 2.63
CA THR A 254 6.93 -13.78 2.90
C THR A 254 6.45 -13.80 4.33
N LYS A 255 7.16 -13.17 5.27
CA LYS A 255 6.74 -13.02 6.66
C LYS A 255 6.98 -11.59 7.13
N ARG A 256 6.29 -11.18 8.20
CA ARG A 256 6.59 -9.89 8.86
C ARG A 256 8.04 -9.86 9.31
N PHE A 257 8.66 -8.70 9.22
CA PHE A 257 9.90 -8.43 9.93
C PHE A 257 9.63 -8.47 11.44
N ALA A 258 10.14 -9.49 12.13
CA ALA A 258 10.29 -9.43 13.57
C ALA A 258 11.55 -8.61 13.88
N ILE A 259 11.39 -7.29 14.03
CA ILE A 259 12.43 -6.45 14.63
C ILE A 259 12.16 -6.51 16.15
N GLU A 260 13.13 -6.95 16.96
CA GLU A 260 12.93 -7.01 18.42
C GLU A 260 12.51 -5.61 18.95
N GLY A 261 11.42 -5.55 19.72
CA GLY A 261 10.90 -4.32 20.32
C GLY A 261 9.68 -3.72 19.59
N PRO A 262 9.42 -2.39 19.68
CA PRO A 262 8.17 -1.75 19.27
C PRO A 262 7.86 -1.75 17.77
N ALA A 263 8.67 -2.40 16.94
CA ALA A 263 8.57 -2.38 15.49
C ALA A 263 7.73 -3.53 14.89
N GLU A 264 7.08 -4.36 15.71
CA GLU A 264 6.13 -5.41 15.30
C GLU A 264 4.95 -4.89 14.46
N THR A 265 4.69 -3.57 14.51
CA THR A 265 3.60 -2.91 13.78
C THR A 265 4.06 -2.02 12.62
N SER A 266 5.30 -2.16 12.12
CA SER A 266 5.81 -1.25 11.08
C SER A 266 5.07 -1.39 9.74
N PHE A 267 4.82 -0.26 9.05
CA PHE A 267 4.45 -0.27 7.64
C PHE A 267 5.54 -0.94 6.80
N PHE A 268 5.15 -1.62 5.73
CA PHE A 268 6.10 -2.25 4.83
C PHE A 268 5.81 -1.86 3.37
N ALA A 269 6.85 -1.60 2.58
CA ALA A 269 6.69 -1.24 1.18
C ALA A 269 7.91 -1.60 0.28
N ASP A 270 7.67 -2.30 -0.84
CA ASP A 270 8.66 -2.73 -1.86
C ASP A 270 9.01 -1.64 -2.90
N VAL A 271 9.93 -0.72 -2.59
CA VAL A 271 10.24 0.47 -3.39
C VAL A 271 11.34 0.27 -4.43
N ASP A 272 11.23 0.96 -5.56
CA ASP A 272 12.42 1.29 -6.36
C ASP A 272 13.06 2.59 -5.88
N MET A 273 14.29 2.85 -6.37
CA MET A 273 15.07 4.03 -6.00
C MET A 273 14.35 5.33 -6.37
N GLU A 274 13.70 5.37 -7.54
CA GLU A 274 13.05 6.56 -8.07
C GLU A 274 11.87 7.02 -7.20
N ARG A 275 11.10 6.07 -6.68
CA ARG A 275 9.92 6.35 -5.85
C ARG A 275 10.21 6.41 -4.36
N MET A 276 11.35 5.89 -3.89
CA MET A 276 11.70 5.76 -2.46
C MET A 276 11.32 6.98 -1.62
N VAL A 277 11.73 8.18 -2.04
CA VAL A 277 11.50 9.42 -1.29
C VAL A 277 10.01 9.79 -1.24
N SER A 278 9.30 9.66 -2.35
CA SER A 278 7.87 10.00 -2.41
C SER A 278 7.02 9.08 -1.54
N ILE A 279 7.43 7.82 -1.46
CA ILE A 279 6.78 6.79 -0.66
C ILE A 279 7.10 6.97 0.81
N LEU A 280 8.37 7.23 1.14
CA LEU A 280 8.79 7.55 2.50
C LEU A 280 7.96 8.71 3.07
N ASP A 281 7.86 9.79 2.30
CA ASP A 281 7.08 10.97 2.66
C ASP A 281 5.60 10.65 2.91
N LEU A 282 5.03 9.77 2.10
CA LEU A 282 3.65 9.34 2.23
C LEU A 282 3.41 8.48 3.47
N ILE A 283 4.28 7.50 3.73
CA ILE A 283 4.16 6.65 4.93
C ILE A 283 4.30 7.51 6.19
N ILE A 284 5.24 8.46 6.23
CA ILE A 284 5.38 9.39 7.35
C ILE A 284 4.09 10.21 7.55
N LYS A 285 3.51 10.77 6.49
CA LYS A 285 2.23 11.51 6.58
C LYS A 285 1.07 10.65 7.08
N ILE A 286 1.07 9.35 6.80
CA ILE A 286 0.07 8.41 7.33
C ILE A 286 0.32 8.18 8.82
N MET A 287 1.55 7.84 9.21
CA MET A 287 1.93 7.60 10.62
C MET A 287 1.70 8.81 11.51
N GLU A 288 1.89 10.03 11.00
CA GLU A 288 1.73 11.29 11.74
C GLU A 288 0.34 11.94 11.51
N GLY A 289 -0.53 11.31 10.74
CA GLY A 289 -1.84 11.85 10.38
C GLY A 289 -2.89 11.70 11.48
N GLU A 290 -4.00 12.42 11.34
CA GLU A 290 -5.14 12.43 12.29
C GLU A 290 -5.78 11.06 12.53
N HIS A 291 -5.52 10.09 11.65
CA HIS A 291 -6.05 8.72 11.71
C HIS A 291 -5.05 7.69 12.26
N SER A 292 -3.90 8.14 12.76
CA SER A 292 -2.90 7.28 13.38
C SER A 292 -3.04 7.27 14.90
N ALA A 293 -3.20 6.09 15.50
CA ALA A 293 -3.16 5.92 16.96
C ALA A 293 -1.76 6.16 17.53
N THR A 294 -0.73 6.17 16.67
CA THR A 294 0.66 6.42 17.02
C THR A 294 1.13 7.80 16.56
N ALA A 295 0.26 8.71 16.14
CA ALA A 295 0.62 10.03 15.61
C ALA A 295 1.61 10.82 16.48
N ASP A 296 1.45 10.75 17.81
CA ASP A 296 2.29 11.42 18.79
C ASP A 296 3.46 10.57 19.31
N SER A 297 3.69 9.38 18.73
CA SER A 297 4.78 8.47 19.10
C SER A 297 6.06 8.75 18.30
N ASP A 298 7.20 8.31 18.85
CA ASP A 298 8.44 8.23 18.10
C ASP A 298 8.31 7.18 16.97
N HIS A 299 8.62 7.59 15.74
CA HIS A 299 8.60 6.69 14.58
C HIS A 299 10.01 6.36 14.09
N ASN A 300 10.22 5.13 13.64
CA ASN A 300 11.49 4.70 13.02
C ASN A 300 11.31 4.33 11.55
N VAL A 301 12.31 4.63 10.74
CA VAL A 301 12.35 4.23 9.33
C VAL A 301 13.49 3.25 9.11
N TYR A 302 13.19 2.14 8.48
CA TYR A 302 14.09 1.04 8.18
C TYR A 302 14.19 0.90 6.67
N ILE A 303 15.39 0.99 6.11
CA ILE A 303 15.60 0.93 4.66
C ILE A 303 16.46 -0.28 4.34
N MET A 304 15.88 -1.26 3.67
CA MET A 304 16.57 -2.46 3.20
C MET A 304 17.07 -2.21 1.78
N THR A 305 18.38 -2.27 1.57
CA THR A 305 18.98 -1.97 0.28
C THR A 305 20.12 -2.95 -0.05
N PRO A 306 20.31 -3.31 -1.33
CA PRO A 306 21.53 -3.98 -1.75
C PRO A 306 22.76 -3.13 -1.38
N GLN A 307 23.85 -3.78 -0.96
CA GLN A 307 25.07 -3.07 -0.56
C GLN A 307 25.59 -2.13 -1.67
N ALA A 308 25.49 -2.54 -2.94
CA ALA A 308 25.89 -1.72 -4.08
C ALA A 308 25.14 -0.39 -4.22
N LYS A 309 23.94 -0.27 -3.63
CA LYS A 309 23.08 0.94 -3.73
C LYS A 309 23.15 1.83 -2.48
N SER A 310 23.99 1.50 -1.49
CA SER A 310 23.98 2.22 -0.21
C SER A 310 24.28 3.70 -0.33
N ASN A 311 25.20 4.10 -1.21
CA ASN A 311 25.61 5.49 -1.37
C ASN A 311 24.51 6.33 -2.02
N GLU A 312 23.84 5.79 -3.04
CA GLU A 312 22.73 6.46 -3.73
C GLU A 312 21.53 6.67 -2.78
N VAL A 313 21.20 5.66 -1.97
CA VAL A 313 20.16 5.78 -0.92
C VAL A 313 20.52 6.89 0.07
N MET A 314 21.78 6.96 0.47
CA MET A 314 22.25 8.00 1.39
C MET A 314 22.10 9.41 0.84
N GLU A 315 22.46 9.62 -0.42
CA GLU A 315 22.31 10.91 -1.07
C GLU A 315 20.84 11.34 -1.14
N LEU A 316 19.94 10.43 -1.55
CA LEU A 316 18.51 10.70 -1.61
C LEU A 316 17.91 11.06 -0.24
N LEU A 317 18.32 10.37 0.82
CA LEU A 317 17.85 10.66 2.18
C LEU A 317 18.35 12.00 2.68
N ASN A 318 19.61 12.35 2.39
CA ASN A 318 20.17 13.65 2.76
C ASN A 318 19.43 14.79 2.04
N GLN A 319 19.12 14.62 0.75
CA GLN A 319 18.31 15.57 -0.01
C GLN A 319 16.90 15.68 0.57
N TYR A 320 16.26 14.56 0.92
CA TYR A 320 14.94 14.55 1.54
C TYR A 320 14.92 15.32 2.87
N LYS A 321 15.89 15.06 3.75
CA LYS A 321 16.03 15.76 5.04
C LYS A 321 16.16 17.27 4.88
N GLN A 322 16.94 17.74 3.90
CA GLN A 322 17.10 19.18 3.65
C GLN A 322 15.81 19.85 3.19
N ARG A 323 14.97 19.12 2.44
CA ARG A 323 13.69 19.62 1.91
C ARG A 323 12.61 19.66 2.97
N VAL A 324 12.57 18.68 3.87
CA VAL A 324 11.47 18.55 4.83
C VAL A 324 11.90 19.02 6.23
N LYS A 325 11.86 20.34 6.42
CA LYS A 325 12.18 20.99 7.72
C LYS A 325 11.09 20.83 8.80
N ALA A 326 9.93 20.24 8.47
CA ALA A 326 8.72 20.29 9.29
C ALA A 326 8.18 18.93 9.75
N ILE A 327 8.91 17.82 9.53
CA ILE A 327 8.48 16.52 10.09
C ILE A 327 8.82 16.50 11.57
N LYS A 328 7.81 16.21 12.40
CA LYS A 328 7.90 16.32 13.86
C LYS A 328 8.61 15.13 14.52
N THR A 329 8.61 13.92 13.92
CA THR A 329 8.61 12.71 14.76
C THR A 329 9.38 11.46 14.30
N TYR A 330 10.01 11.40 13.10
CA TYR A 330 10.92 10.26 12.85
C TYR A 330 12.25 10.45 13.58
N LYS A 331 12.59 9.52 14.46
CA LYS A 331 13.75 9.63 15.35
C LYS A 331 15.00 9.00 14.77
N HIS A 332 14.84 7.92 14.00
CA HIS A 332 15.97 7.20 13.42
C HIS A 332 15.67 6.72 12.00
N ILE A 333 16.69 6.80 11.13
CA ILE A 333 16.73 6.07 9.86
C ILE A 333 17.83 5.02 9.94
N PHE A 334 17.44 3.76 9.83
CA PHE A 334 18.32 2.61 9.82
C PHE A 334 18.48 2.10 8.39
N ILE A 335 19.72 1.86 7.93
CA ILE A 335 19.97 1.21 6.65
C ILE A 335 20.46 -0.22 6.88
N TYR A 336 19.75 -1.16 6.29
CA TYR A 336 20.02 -2.59 6.30
C TYR A 336 20.63 -2.99 4.97
N LEU A 337 21.86 -3.48 5.01
CA LEU A 337 22.55 -4.01 3.84
C LEU A 337 22.29 -5.51 3.77
N ILE A 338 21.65 -5.94 2.68
CA ILE A 338 21.35 -7.35 2.45
C ILE A 338 22.35 -7.94 1.46
N GLY A 339 23.00 -9.03 1.86
CA GLY A 339 23.88 -9.83 1.01
C GLY A 339 23.11 -10.61 -0.07
N GLU A 340 23.79 -10.96 -1.15
CA GLU A 340 23.13 -11.46 -2.36
C GLU A 340 22.51 -12.86 -2.26
N ASN A 341 22.90 -13.69 -1.28
CA ASN A 341 22.69 -15.14 -1.37
C ASN A 341 22.16 -15.81 -0.11
N ASP A 342 20.85 -15.74 0.11
CA ASP A 342 20.14 -16.83 0.77
C ASP A 342 18.79 -17.03 0.06
N ARG A 343 18.72 -18.11 -0.72
CA ARG A 343 17.52 -18.59 -1.42
C ARG A 343 17.06 -19.89 -0.75
N PRO A 344 15.76 -20.22 -0.78
CA PRO A 344 15.29 -21.56 -0.47
C PRO A 344 16.11 -22.59 -1.27
N LYS A 345 16.71 -23.58 -0.60
CA LYS A 345 17.59 -24.57 -1.26
C LYS A 345 16.87 -25.86 -1.60
N SER A 346 15.64 -26.02 -1.12
CA SER A 346 14.82 -27.21 -1.32
C SER A 346 13.33 -26.90 -1.41
N ARG A 347 12.56 -27.85 -1.98
CA ARG A 347 11.09 -27.84 -1.93
C ARG A 347 10.57 -27.74 -0.50
N GLN A 348 11.23 -28.44 0.43
CA GLN A 348 10.82 -28.41 1.84
C GLN A 348 11.06 -27.03 2.46
N ASP A 349 12.12 -26.32 2.07
CA ASP A 349 12.33 -24.93 2.50
C ASP A 349 11.17 -24.06 2.03
N ILE A 350 10.82 -24.12 0.74
CA ILE A 350 9.67 -23.38 0.18
C ILE A 350 8.39 -23.72 0.94
N LEU A 351 8.06 -25.01 1.11
CA LEU A 351 6.86 -25.42 1.84
C LEU A 351 6.85 -24.96 3.31
N ASN A 352 8.01 -24.86 3.95
CA ASN A 352 8.14 -24.30 5.30
C ASN A 352 8.03 -22.77 5.33
N LEU A 353 8.24 -22.08 4.21
CA LEU A 353 8.01 -20.64 4.10
C LEU A 353 6.53 -20.31 4.05
N VAL A 354 5.77 -21.14 3.34
CA VAL A 354 4.35 -20.90 3.07
C VAL A 354 3.41 -21.55 4.10
N ARG A 355 3.97 -22.38 4.99
CA ARG A 355 3.35 -22.82 6.25
C ARG A 355 3.74 -21.87 7.38
#